data_AF-A0A4Q2S117-F1
#
_entry.id   AF-A0A4Q2S117-F1
#
_cell.length_a   1.000
_cell.length_b   1.000
_cell.length_c   1.000
_cell.angle_alpha   90.00
_cell.angle_beta   90.00
_cell.angle_gamma   90.00
#
_symmetry.space_group_name_H-M   'P 1'
#
loop_
_entity.id
_entity.type
_entity.pdbx_description
1 polymer ?
#
loop_
_entity_poly.entity_id
_entity_poly.type
_entity_poly.pdbx_seq_one_letter_code
_entity_poly.pdbx_strand_id
1 'polypeptide(L)'
;MRHLYRCPLRWADLDLLGHVNNVTYVDYLQEARVDMFRTHAPDSRSEDLAEGVVVVRHEVSYVSSLTFSFEPVSIECWVTEIRAASFTMAYEVFSEDEVGERTVYLRARTVLTPYVFATERPRRLHPEEKESLGRLLEPDEPVRPPAAPEPVDVPGGAYDVHVRFSDVDVYGHVNNVKYFEYFQEARIQLMVAQGRELGEGFHLVVAQTDVDYKRPILFRPEPYDCRTWVSRIGSTSVVFESVVRDGDQVLARARVVGVCMDNETGRPTPVPDTFRAAATG
;
A
#
# COMPACT_ATOMS: atom_id res chain seq x y z
N MET A 1 4.18 20.04 12.88
CA MET A 1 3.08 19.48 13.73
C MET A 1 2.51 18.28 12.99
N ARG A 2 2.26 17.16 13.67
CA ARG A 2 1.57 16.01 13.07
C ARG A 2 0.06 16.20 13.16
N HIS A 3 -0.67 15.83 12.12
CA HIS A 3 -2.13 15.85 12.12
C HIS A 3 -2.65 14.50 12.62
N LEU A 4 -3.58 14.53 13.56
CA LEU A 4 -4.19 13.35 14.16
C LEU A 4 -5.60 13.16 13.60
N TYR A 5 -5.83 12.00 13.00
CA TYR A 5 -7.15 11.54 12.56
C TYR A 5 -7.58 10.34 13.42
N ARG A 6 -8.87 10.29 13.79
CA ARG A 6 -9.47 9.18 14.54
C ARG A 6 -10.35 8.38 13.57
N CYS A 7 -9.88 7.22 13.14
CA CYS A 7 -10.53 6.39 12.12
C CYS A 7 -11.43 5.33 12.76
N PRO A 8 -12.76 5.38 12.56
CA PRO A 8 -13.66 4.33 13.05
C PRO A 8 -13.37 2.99 12.34
N LEU A 9 -13.40 1.90 13.09
CA LEU A 9 -13.28 0.55 12.54
C LEU A 9 -14.65 -0.02 12.17
N ARG A 10 -14.71 -0.75 11.07
CA ARG A 10 -15.92 -1.39 10.55
C ARG A 10 -15.77 -2.91 10.66
N TRP A 11 -16.88 -3.60 10.87
CA TRP A 11 -16.89 -5.08 10.88
C TRP A 11 -16.36 -5.68 9.57
N ALA A 12 -16.61 -5.03 8.43
CA ALA A 12 -16.16 -5.47 7.12
C ALA A 12 -14.65 -5.29 6.89
N ASP A 13 -13.95 -4.59 7.79
CA ASP A 13 -12.51 -4.36 7.67
C ASP A 13 -11.70 -5.58 8.10
N LEU A 14 -12.33 -6.54 8.80
CA LEU A 14 -11.69 -7.75 9.29
C LEU A 14 -11.53 -8.82 8.19
N ASP A 15 -10.41 -9.54 8.23
CA ASP A 15 -10.18 -10.75 7.45
C ASP A 15 -10.59 -12.03 8.20
N LEU A 16 -10.38 -13.18 7.56
CA LEU A 16 -10.71 -14.51 8.11
C LEU A 16 -9.91 -14.86 9.37
N LEU A 17 -8.82 -14.15 9.67
CA LEU A 17 -8.00 -14.35 10.87
C LEU A 17 -8.45 -13.45 12.03
N GLY A 18 -9.49 -12.63 11.84
CA GLY A 18 -10.05 -11.76 12.87
C GLY A 18 -9.26 -10.46 13.08
N HIS A 19 -8.36 -10.11 12.16
CA HIS A 19 -7.60 -8.86 12.17
C HIS A 19 -8.07 -7.95 11.04
N VAL A 20 -7.83 -6.64 11.17
CA VAL A 20 -8.00 -5.70 10.05
C VAL A 20 -7.13 -6.16 8.89
N ASN A 21 -7.75 -6.33 7.72
CA ASN A 21 -7.09 -6.76 6.50
C ASN A 21 -5.95 -5.80 6.13
N ASN A 22 -4.81 -6.34 5.72
CA ASN A 22 -3.62 -5.58 5.37
C ASN A 22 -3.88 -4.50 4.29
N VAL A 23 -4.82 -4.72 3.37
CA VAL A 23 -5.14 -3.75 2.31
C VAL A 23 -5.98 -2.59 2.85
N THR A 24 -6.87 -2.85 3.80
CA THR A 24 -7.80 -1.85 4.37
C THR A 24 -7.06 -0.71 5.07
N TYR A 25 -5.87 -0.96 5.60
CA TYR A 25 -5.06 0.13 6.17
C TYR A 25 -4.79 1.25 5.18
N VAL A 26 -4.65 0.96 3.88
CA VAL A 26 -4.37 1.98 2.86
C VAL A 26 -5.59 2.89 2.65
N ASP A 27 -6.81 2.38 2.83
CA ASP A 27 -8.01 3.22 2.90
C ASP A 27 -7.93 4.17 4.10
N TYR A 28 -7.51 3.69 5.27
CA TYR A 28 -7.35 4.54 6.45
C TYR A 28 -6.32 5.66 6.23
N LEU A 29 -5.20 5.35 5.57
CA LEU A 29 -4.20 6.36 5.20
C LEU A 29 -4.76 7.42 4.26
N GLN A 30 -5.63 7.01 3.33
CA GLN A 30 -6.32 7.91 2.43
C GLN A 30 -7.32 8.80 3.19
N GLU A 31 -8.14 8.25 4.08
CA GLU A 31 -9.09 9.01 4.90
C GLU A 31 -8.35 10.05 5.76
N ALA A 32 -7.29 9.65 6.47
CA ALA A 32 -6.48 10.56 7.28
C ALA A 32 -5.82 11.68 6.46
N ARG A 33 -5.33 11.37 5.25
CA ARG A 33 -4.75 12.38 4.35
C ARG A 33 -5.78 13.40 3.88
N VAL A 34 -6.97 12.95 3.50
CA VAL A 34 -8.05 13.85 3.06
C VAL A 34 -8.46 14.76 4.20
N ASP A 35 -8.61 14.23 5.42
CA ASP A 35 -8.91 15.04 6.61
C ASP A 35 -7.81 16.07 6.90
N MET A 36 -6.54 15.67 6.79
CA MET A 36 -5.39 16.56 6.95
C MET A 36 -5.44 17.74 5.97
N PHE A 37 -5.67 17.48 4.68
CA PHE A 37 -5.73 18.55 3.68
C PHE A 37 -6.93 19.47 3.90
N ARG A 38 -8.10 18.93 4.21
CA ARG A 38 -9.28 19.77 4.51
C ARG A 38 -9.09 20.64 5.75
N THR A 39 -8.40 20.12 6.76
CA THR A 39 -8.16 20.84 8.01
C THR A 39 -7.11 21.94 7.86
N HIS A 40 -5.99 21.63 7.21
CA HIS A 40 -4.81 22.51 7.17
C HIS A 40 -4.67 23.33 5.90
N ALA A 41 -5.57 23.11 4.93
CA ALA A 41 -5.53 23.73 3.62
C ALA A 41 -6.91 24.28 3.18
N PRO A 42 -7.55 25.18 3.98
CA PRO A 42 -8.89 25.69 3.71
C PRO A 42 -8.98 26.77 2.61
N ASP A 43 -7.84 27.23 2.07
CA ASP A 43 -7.85 28.15 0.93
C ASP A 43 -8.19 27.40 -0.37
N SER A 44 -9.02 28.00 -1.24
CA SER A 44 -9.54 27.36 -2.47
C SER A 44 -8.51 26.57 -3.30
N ARG A 45 -7.26 27.06 -3.43
CA ARG A 45 -6.22 26.36 -4.20
C ARG A 45 -5.63 25.14 -3.49
N SER A 46 -5.80 25.05 -2.18
CA SER A 46 -5.40 23.90 -1.38
C SER A 46 -6.55 22.89 -1.21
N GLU A 47 -7.80 23.35 -1.29
CA GLU A 47 -8.94 22.45 -1.56
C GLU A 47 -8.77 21.76 -2.93
N ASP A 48 -8.32 22.49 -3.96
CA ASP A 48 -7.92 21.90 -5.25
C ASP A 48 -6.82 20.83 -5.10
N LEU A 49 -5.97 20.90 -4.07
CA LEU A 49 -4.94 19.89 -3.82
C LEU A 49 -5.54 18.62 -3.20
N ALA A 50 -6.58 18.73 -2.35
CA ALA A 50 -7.27 17.56 -1.80
C ALA A 50 -7.91 16.71 -2.90
N GLU A 51 -8.38 17.37 -3.96
CA GLU A 51 -8.97 16.74 -5.14
C GLU A 51 -7.92 16.44 -6.24
N GLY A 52 -6.86 17.25 -6.32
CA GLY A 52 -5.92 17.34 -7.44
C GLY A 52 -4.58 16.62 -7.26
N VAL A 53 -4.44 15.66 -6.34
CA VAL A 53 -3.22 14.88 -6.15
C VAL A 53 -3.40 13.43 -6.55
N VAL A 54 -2.36 12.84 -7.13
CA VAL A 54 -2.27 11.39 -7.34
C VAL A 54 -1.12 10.80 -6.56
N VAL A 55 -1.28 9.55 -6.14
CA VAL A 55 -0.22 8.78 -5.49
C VAL A 55 0.73 8.24 -6.55
N VAL A 56 2.02 8.47 -6.35
CA VAL A 56 3.10 7.93 -7.20
C VAL A 56 3.73 6.70 -6.58
N ARG A 57 3.76 6.64 -5.25
CA ARG A 57 4.33 5.51 -4.51
C ARG A 57 3.72 5.38 -3.13
N HIS A 58 3.53 4.14 -2.69
CA HIS A 58 3.31 3.76 -1.30
C HIS A 58 4.43 2.84 -0.81
N GLU A 59 4.82 3.00 0.45
CA GLU A 59 5.68 2.11 1.21
C GLU A 59 4.98 1.84 2.54
N VAL A 60 4.52 0.61 2.76
CA VAL A 60 3.65 0.28 3.89
C VAL A 60 4.28 -0.85 4.69
N SER A 61 4.65 -0.58 5.94
CA SER A 61 5.19 -1.55 6.88
C SER A 61 4.16 -1.91 7.93
N TYR A 62 3.83 -3.19 8.02
CA TYR A 62 2.89 -3.74 8.99
C TYR A 62 3.68 -4.18 10.23
N VAL A 63 3.40 -3.54 11.36
CA VAL A 63 4.17 -3.69 12.60
C VAL A 63 3.50 -4.69 13.55
N SER A 64 2.19 -4.59 13.71
CA SER A 64 1.39 -5.50 14.54
C SER A 64 -0.06 -5.56 14.05
N SER A 65 -0.79 -6.59 14.46
CA SER A 65 -2.19 -6.79 14.06
C SER A 65 -3.13 -5.89 14.87
N LEU A 66 -4.06 -5.25 14.17
CA LEU A 66 -5.19 -4.53 14.77
C LEU A 66 -6.41 -5.43 14.74
N THR A 67 -7.05 -5.63 15.90
CA THR A 67 -8.34 -6.29 16.02
C THR A 67 -9.47 -5.27 16.05
N PHE A 68 -10.71 -5.73 15.90
CA PHE A 68 -11.86 -4.84 15.98
C PHE A 68 -12.01 -4.22 17.37
N SER A 69 -12.31 -2.94 17.39
CA SER A 69 -12.70 -2.16 18.57
C SER A 69 -13.80 -1.18 18.18
N PHE A 70 -14.66 -0.84 19.14
CA PHE A 70 -15.60 0.28 18.98
C PHE A 70 -14.92 1.64 19.13
N GLU A 71 -13.72 1.68 19.72
CA GLU A 71 -12.90 2.87 19.77
C GLU A 71 -12.16 3.07 18.45
N PRO A 72 -12.18 4.29 17.88
CA PRO A 72 -11.42 4.59 16.67
C PRO A 72 -9.92 4.37 16.85
N VAL A 73 -9.26 3.85 15.81
CA VAL A 73 -7.79 3.82 15.78
C VAL A 73 -7.24 5.22 15.49
N SER A 74 -6.11 5.56 16.10
CA SER A 74 -5.43 6.84 15.87
C SER A 74 -4.50 6.75 14.67
N ILE A 75 -4.49 7.80 13.85
CA ILE A 75 -3.59 7.93 12.71
C ILE A 75 -2.93 9.30 12.77
N GLU A 76 -1.63 9.31 13.05
CA GLU A 76 -0.81 10.50 12.84
C GLU A 76 -0.33 10.52 11.39
N CYS A 77 -0.47 11.67 10.72
CA CYS A 77 0.14 11.89 9.41
C CYS A 77 0.79 13.28 9.33
N TRP A 78 1.90 13.36 8.59
CA TRP A 78 2.71 14.57 8.45
C TRP A 78 3.49 14.54 7.14
N VAL A 79 4.11 15.67 6.79
CA VAL A 79 4.95 15.80 5.59
C VAL A 79 6.40 15.58 5.99
N THR A 80 7.16 14.78 5.26
CA THR A 80 8.59 14.54 5.51
C THR A 80 9.50 15.18 4.47
N GLU A 81 8.99 15.43 3.27
CA GLU A 81 9.75 16.01 2.18
C GLU A 81 8.87 16.83 1.24
N ILE A 82 9.35 17.98 0.78
CA ILE A 82 8.69 18.82 -0.22
C ILE A 82 9.68 19.09 -1.36
N ARG A 83 9.32 18.71 -2.58
CA ARG A 83 10.09 18.95 -3.81
C ARG A 83 9.35 19.94 -4.72
N ALA A 84 9.83 20.10 -5.96
CA ALA A 84 9.23 21.03 -6.91
C ALA A 84 7.84 20.61 -7.40
N ALA A 85 7.63 19.30 -7.58
CA ALA A 85 6.40 18.72 -8.14
C ALA A 85 5.93 17.49 -7.37
N SER A 86 6.46 17.25 -6.17
CA SER A 86 6.04 16.13 -5.33
C SER A 86 6.27 16.48 -3.87
N PHE A 87 5.61 15.74 -2.99
CA PHE A 87 5.88 15.76 -1.56
C PHE A 87 5.67 14.35 -1.00
N THR A 88 6.29 14.07 0.13
CA THR A 88 6.21 12.78 0.81
C THR A 88 5.46 12.97 2.12
N MET A 89 4.43 12.16 2.32
CA MET A 89 3.75 12.04 3.61
C MET A 89 4.23 10.81 4.34
N ALA A 90 4.29 10.87 5.66
CA ALA A 90 4.47 9.74 6.55
C ALA A 90 3.26 9.55 7.45
N TYR A 91 3.07 8.31 7.88
CA TYR A 91 1.91 7.88 8.66
C TYR A 91 2.33 6.93 9.77
N GLU A 92 1.70 7.04 10.93
CA GLU A 92 1.72 6.02 11.99
C GLU A 92 0.27 5.73 12.42
N VAL A 93 -0.13 4.46 12.33
CA VAL A 93 -1.43 3.96 12.81
C VAL A 93 -1.19 3.27 14.14
N PHE A 94 -1.88 3.72 15.19
CA PHE A 94 -1.62 3.28 16.55
C PHE A 94 -2.87 3.36 17.43
N SER A 95 -2.80 2.68 18.58
CA SER A 95 -3.67 2.91 19.73
C SER A 95 -2.81 3.29 20.93
N GLU A 96 -3.42 3.99 21.88
CA GLU A 96 -2.82 4.28 23.18
C GLU A 96 -3.80 3.77 24.23
N ASP A 97 -3.30 2.98 25.18
CA ASP A 97 -4.13 2.47 26.28
C ASP A 97 -4.38 3.54 27.36
N GLU A 98 -5.16 3.19 28.40
CA GLU A 98 -5.49 4.11 29.50
C GLU A 98 -4.26 4.63 30.27
N VAL A 99 -3.13 3.91 30.22
CA VAL A 99 -1.87 4.26 30.88
C VAL A 99 -0.95 5.06 29.93
N GLY A 100 -1.33 5.21 28.66
CA GLY A 100 -0.60 5.92 27.62
C GLY A 100 0.45 5.07 26.90
N GLU A 101 0.40 3.73 27.03
CA GLU A 101 1.27 2.84 26.26
C GLU A 101 0.81 2.79 24.80
N ARG A 102 1.71 3.12 23.88
CA ARG A 102 1.42 3.17 22.45
C ARG A 102 1.70 1.83 21.77
N THR A 103 0.67 1.25 21.16
CA THR A 103 0.81 0.09 20.26
C THR A 103 0.73 0.57 18.81
N VAL A 104 1.80 0.36 18.04
CA VAL A 104 1.87 0.74 16.62
C VAL A 104 1.51 -0.45 15.73
N TYR A 105 0.55 -0.25 14.84
CA TYR A 105 0.06 -1.25 13.91
C TYR A 105 0.69 -1.11 12.53
N LEU A 106 0.90 0.13 12.07
CA LEU A 106 1.41 0.39 10.73
C LEU A 106 2.23 1.68 10.68
N ARG A 107 3.29 1.64 9.88
CA ARG A 107 4.04 2.81 9.44
C ARG A 107 4.05 2.87 7.93
N ALA A 108 3.78 4.03 7.36
CA ALA A 108 3.79 4.16 5.91
C ALA A 108 4.39 5.47 5.44
N ARG A 109 4.82 5.47 4.18
CA ARG A 109 5.15 6.67 3.40
C ARG A 109 4.39 6.66 2.09
N THR A 110 3.91 7.83 1.70
CA THR A 110 3.23 8.04 0.41
C THR A 110 3.89 9.20 -0.30
N VAL A 111 4.32 8.97 -1.55
CA VAL A 111 4.79 10.05 -2.42
C VAL A 111 3.63 10.50 -3.29
N LEU A 112 3.31 11.80 -3.22
CA LEU A 112 2.22 12.42 -3.96
C LEU A 112 2.74 13.45 -4.96
N THR A 113 2.03 13.58 -6.07
CA THR A 113 2.23 14.66 -7.05
C THR A 113 0.92 15.38 -7.28
N PRO A 114 0.90 16.73 -7.29
CA PRO A 114 -0.22 17.44 -7.87
C PRO A 114 -0.35 17.10 -9.35
N TYR A 115 -1.58 17.00 -9.82
CA TYR A 115 -1.93 16.41 -11.11
C TYR A 115 -3.04 17.23 -11.78
N VAL A 116 -2.92 17.41 -13.09
CA VAL A 116 -3.92 18.09 -13.91
C VAL A 116 -4.65 17.06 -14.73
N PHE A 117 -5.82 16.63 -14.24
CA PHE A 117 -6.62 15.56 -14.85
C PHE A 117 -7.04 15.86 -16.29
N ALA A 118 -7.36 17.12 -16.62
CA ALA A 118 -7.72 17.51 -18.00
C ALA A 118 -6.63 17.25 -19.04
N THR A 119 -5.36 17.14 -18.62
CA THR A 119 -4.22 16.90 -19.51
C THR A 119 -3.40 15.66 -19.15
N GLU A 120 -3.84 14.92 -18.13
CA GLU A 120 -3.17 13.74 -17.57
C GLU A 120 -1.68 13.96 -17.28
N ARG A 121 -1.33 15.07 -16.63
CA ARG A 121 0.07 15.43 -16.34
C ARG A 121 0.30 15.91 -14.92
N PRO A 122 1.44 15.54 -14.31
CA PRO A 122 1.85 16.15 -13.05
C PRO A 122 2.16 17.63 -13.25
N ARG A 123 1.89 18.43 -12.22
CA ARG A 123 2.24 19.87 -12.18
C ARG A 123 3.17 20.16 -11.00
N ARG A 124 3.80 21.33 -11.06
CA ARG A 124 4.57 21.84 -9.92
C ARG A 124 3.64 22.25 -8.78
N LEU A 125 4.14 22.12 -7.56
CA LEU A 125 3.54 22.70 -6.37
C LEU A 125 3.62 24.23 -6.46
N HIS A 126 2.48 24.88 -6.24
CA HIS A 126 2.38 26.33 -6.08
C HIS A 126 3.02 26.78 -4.76
N PRO A 127 3.45 28.05 -4.65
CA PRO A 127 4.06 28.57 -3.42
C PRO A 127 3.17 28.41 -2.19
N GLU A 128 1.87 28.68 -2.32
CA GLU A 128 0.88 28.54 -1.25
C GLU A 128 0.75 27.08 -0.77
N GLU A 129 0.70 26.12 -1.70
CA GLU A 129 0.67 24.69 -1.37
C GLU A 129 1.93 24.27 -0.59
N LYS A 130 3.10 24.77 -1.00
CA LYS A 130 4.36 24.50 -0.29
C LYS A 130 4.37 25.11 1.11
N GLU A 131 3.81 26.30 1.27
CA GLU A 131 3.71 26.95 2.56
C GLU A 131 2.82 26.14 3.51
N SER A 132 1.62 25.75 3.05
CA SER A 132 0.67 24.92 3.80
C SER A 132 1.26 23.58 4.19
N LEU A 133 1.89 22.86 3.25
CA LEU A 133 2.60 21.61 3.52
C LEU A 133 3.78 21.83 4.50
N GLY A 134 4.47 22.96 4.41
CA GLY A 134 5.60 23.32 5.27
C GLY A 134 5.24 23.42 6.75
N ARG A 135 3.98 23.74 7.09
CA ARG A 135 3.49 23.77 8.49
C ARG A 135 3.43 22.38 9.12
N LEU A 136 3.30 21.35 8.28
CA LEU A 136 3.23 19.94 8.65
C LEU A 136 4.57 19.21 8.42
N LEU A 137 5.62 19.93 8.02
CA LEU A 137 6.92 19.35 7.71
C LEU A 137 7.66 18.94 8.99
N GLU A 138 7.95 17.65 9.09
CA GLU A 138 8.86 17.04 10.06
C GLU A 138 9.82 16.14 9.25
N PRO A 139 11.01 16.65 8.88
CA PRO A 139 11.92 15.91 8.01
C PRO A 139 12.37 14.60 8.64
N ASP A 140 12.51 13.58 7.79
CA ASP A 140 13.01 12.27 8.17
C ASP A 140 13.98 11.77 7.09
N GLU A 141 14.74 10.71 7.41
CA GLU A 141 15.66 10.10 6.47
C GLU A 141 14.91 9.58 5.23
N PRO A 142 15.32 9.98 4.01
CA PRO A 142 14.71 9.46 2.80
C PRO A 142 14.95 7.95 2.70
N VAL A 143 13.88 7.17 2.68
CA VAL A 143 13.99 5.74 2.37
C VAL A 143 14.20 5.60 0.87
N ARG A 144 15.33 5.01 0.50
CA ARG A 144 15.60 4.67 -0.91
C ARG A 144 15.08 3.26 -1.16
N PRO A 145 14.05 3.09 -2.01
CA PRO A 145 13.58 1.75 -2.31
C PRO A 145 14.65 0.95 -3.07
N PRO A 146 14.68 -0.38 -2.90
CA PRO A 146 15.53 -1.22 -3.71
C PRO A 146 15.19 -1.06 -5.19
N ALA A 147 16.18 -1.26 -6.06
CA ALA A 147 15.93 -1.27 -7.49
C ALA A 147 14.94 -2.39 -7.84
N ALA A 148 13.88 -2.06 -8.58
CA ALA A 148 12.92 -3.05 -9.03
C ALA A 148 13.61 -4.04 -9.98
N PRO A 149 13.54 -5.36 -9.73
CA PRO A 149 14.13 -6.35 -10.62
C PRO A 149 13.40 -6.39 -11.97
N GLU A 150 14.08 -6.95 -12.97
CA GLU A 150 13.45 -7.25 -14.25
C GLU A 150 12.32 -8.26 -14.06
N PRO A 151 11.15 -8.05 -14.70
CA PRO A 151 10.05 -8.99 -14.56
C PRO A 151 10.38 -10.35 -15.15
N VAL A 152 9.97 -11.39 -14.44
CA VAL A 152 10.19 -12.78 -14.82
C VAL A 152 8.84 -13.45 -14.98
N ASP A 153 8.65 -14.13 -16.11
CA ASP A 153 7.49 -14.99 -16.33
C ASP A 153 7.75 -16.35 -15.70
N VAL A 154 6.93 -16.72 -14.72
CA VAL A 154 6.98 -18.01 -14.04
C VAL A 154 5.65 -18.76 -14.22
N PRO A 155 5.66 -20.10 -14.25
CA PRO A 155 4.43 -20.89 -14.25
C PRO A 155 3.52 -20.50 -13.08
N GLY A 156 2.25 -20.24 -13.38
CA GLY A 156 1.27 -19.82 -12.38
C GLY A 156 1.37 -18.35 -11.92
N GLY A 157 2.37 -17.60 -12.40
CA GLY A 157 2.54 -16.19 -12.04
C GLY A 157 1.68 -15.21 -12.83
N ALA A 158 0.88 -15.70 -13.79
CA ALA A 158 -0.02 -14.87 -14.60
C ALA A 158 -1.36 -14.67 -13.88
N TYR A 159 -1.87 -13.44 -13.87
CA TYR A 159 -3.18 -13.09 -13.32
C TYR A 159 -3.86 -12.02 -14.16
N ASP A 160 -5.10 -12.30 -14.58
CA ASP A 160 -5.93 -11.38 -15.35
C ASP A 160 -6.65 -10.39 -14.43
N VAL A 161 -6.13 -9.15 -14.37
CA VAL A 161 -6.72 -8.07 -13.57
C VAL A 161 -7.92 -7.48 -14.30
N HIS A 162 -9.11 -7.87 -13.86
CA HIS A 162 -10.37 -7.30 -14.34
C HIS A 162 -10.76 -6.10 -13.48
N VAL A 163 -10.86 -4.92 -14.10
CA VAL A 163 -11.26 -3.69 -13.41
C VAL A 163 -12.77 -3.69 -13.20
N ARG A 164 -13.21 -3.60 -11.95
CA ARG A 164 -14.63 -3.52 -11.61
C ARG A 164 -15.10 -2.09 -11.72
N PHE A 165 -16.41 -1.90 -11.94
CA PHE A 165 -17.02 -0.58 -11.96
C PHE A 165 -16.75 0.21 -10.67
N SER A 166 -16.74 -0.46 -9.53
CA SER A 166 -16.47 0.13 -8.20
C SER A 166 -15.01 0.48 -7.95
N ASP A 167 -14.09 0.01 -8.80
CA ASP A 167 -12.65 0.21 -8.56
C ASP A 167 -12.19 1.59 -9.05
N VAL A 168 -13.03 2.27 -9.83
CA VAL A 168 -12.71 3.52 -10.51
C VAL A 168 -13.26 4.71 -9.75
N ASP A 169 -12.43 5.74 -9.60
CA ASP A 169 -12.77 6.99 -8.94
C ASP A 169 -13.47 7.97 -9.88
N VAL A 170 -13.81 9.15 -9.35
CA VAL A 170 -14.50 10.22 -10.10
C VAL A 170 -13.70 10.74 -11.31
N TYR A 171 -12.39 10.49 -11.36
CA TYR A 171 -11.52 10.90 -12.46
C TYR A 171 -11.40 9.84 -13.55
N GLY A 172 -12.07 8.69 -13.40
CA GLY A 172 -11.99 7.60 -14.38
C GLY A 172 -10.73 6.74 -14.22
N HIS A 173 -9.96 6.92 -13.15
CA HIS A 173 -8.80 6.09 -12.83
C HIS A 173 -9.16 5.04 -11.79
N VAL A 174 -8.52 3.86 -11.85
CA VAL A 174 -8.58 2.93 -10.73
C VAL A 174 -8.01 3.60 -9.47
N ASN A 175 -8.76 3.53 -8.38
CA ASN A 175 -8.34 4.06 -7.09
C ASN A 175 -7.04 3.36 -6.62
N ASN A 176 -6.07 4.14 -6.16
CA ASN A 176 -4.77 3.64 -5.70
C ASN A 176 -4.85 2.47 -4.70
N VAL A 177 -5.85 2.42 -3.82
CA VAL A 177 -6.02 1.32 -2.85
C VAL A 177 -6.30 -0.02 -3.55
N LYS A 178 -7.04 -0.02 -4.66
CA LYS A 178 -7.43 -1.24 -5.38
C LYS A 178 -6.25 -1.98 -6.01
N TYR A 179 -5.12 -1.30 -6.24
CA TYR A 179 -3.90 -1.95 -6.69
C TYR A 179 -3.38 -2.96 -5.66
N PHE A 180 -3.49 -2.67 -4.36
CA PHE A 180 -3.09 -3.61 -3.31
C PHE A 180 -3.94 -4.89 -3.34
N GLU A 181 -5.25 -4.76 -3.61
CA GLU A 181 -6.13 -5.91 -3.82
C GLU A 181 -5.69 -6.73 -5.04
N TYR A 182 -5.43 -6.08 -6.18
CA TYR A 182 -4.97 -6.77 -7.39
C TYR A 182 -3.66 -7.53 -7.18
N PHE A 183 -2.70 -6.94 -6.49
CA PHE A 183 -1.43 -7.59 -6.15
C PHE A 183 -1.58 -8.69 -5.11
N GLN A 184 -2.54 -8.58 -4.18
CA GLN A 184 -2.88 -9.65 -3.26
C GLN A 184 -3.47 -10.86 -4.00
N GLU A 185 -4.45 -10.64 -4.87
CA GLU A 185 -5.09 -11.72 -5.63
C GLU A 185 -4.07 -12.42 -6.55
N ALA A 186 -3.24 -11.66 -7.28
CA ALA A 186 -2.19 -12.23 -8.11
C ALA A 186 -1.19 -13.09 -7.31
N ARG A 187 -0.82 -12.66 -6.09
CA ARG A 187 0.04 -13.44 -5.19
C ARG A 187 -0.64 -14.71 -4.69
N ILE A 188 -1.92 -14.65 -4.32
CA ILE A 188 -2.69 -15.83 -3.90
C ILE A 188 -2.72 -16.85 -5.06
N GLN A 189 -2.98 -16.40 -6.28
CA GLN A 189 -2.99 -17.27 -7.47
C GLN A 189 -1.64 -17.93 -7.72
N LEU A 190 -0.53 -17.18 -7.63
CA LEU A 190 0.81 -17.76 -7.71
C LEU A 190 1.02 -18.85 -6.66
N MET A 191 0.64 -18.58 -5.40
CA MET A 191 0.81 -19.55 -4.32
C MET A 191 0.01 -20.83 -4.56
N VAL A 192 -1.27 -20.69 -4.95
CA VAL A 192 -2.15 -21.83 -5.27
C VAL A 192 -1.59 -22.62 -6.45
N ALA A 193 -1.20 -21.96 -7.54
CA ALA A 193 -0.68 -22.60 -8.74
C ALA A 193 0.62 -23.37 -8.50
N GLN A 194 1.42 -22.95 -7.51
CA GLN A 194 2.67 -23.61 -7.13
C GLN A 194 2.48 -24.65 -6.01
N GLY A 195 1.24 -25.02 -5.70
CA GLY A 195 0.92 -26.02 -4.67
C GLY A 195 1.35 -25.59 -3.27
N ARG A 196 1.47 -24.28 -3.02
CA ARG A 196 1.86 -23.74 -1.73
C ARG A 196 0.62 -23.62 -0.87
N GLU A 197 0.27 -24.69 -0.18
CA GLU A 197 -0.87 -24.69 0.72
C GLU A 197 -0.67 -23.66 1.83
N LEU A 198 -1.67 -22.78 1.96
CA LEU A 198 -1.86 -21.95 3.14
C LEU A 198 -2.43 -22.87 4.22
N GLY A 199 -1.62 -23.39 5.15
CA GLY A 199 -2.19 -24.04 6.33
C GLY A 199 -1.41 -25.16 7.01
N GLU A 200 -0.41 -25.79 6.39
CA GLU A 200 0.36 -26.83 7.11
C GLU A 200 1.44 -26.20 8.01
N GLY A 201 1.07 -25.91 9.26
CA GLY A 201 1.97 -25.50 10.35
C GLY A 201 2.39 -24.03 10.39
N PHE A 202 2.24 -23.28 9.29
CA PHE A 202 2.57 -21.85 9.23
C PHE A 202 1.57 -21.07 8.35
N HIS A 203 1.56 -19.75 8.51
CA HIS A 203 0.89 -18.81 7.62
C HIS A 203 1.88 -17.72 7.20
N LEU A 204 1.66 -17.16 6.00
CA LEU A 204 2.47 -16.05 5.49
C LEU A 204 1.78 -14.72 5.85
N VAL A 205 2.40 -13.95 6.74
CA VAL A 205 1.93 -12.60 7.11
C VAL A 205 2.67 -11.56 6.29
N VAL A 206 1.94 -10.58 5.76
CA VAL A 206 2.54 -9.45 5.05
C VAL A 206 3.20 -8.52 6.07
N ALA A 207 4.52 -8.36 5.98
CA ALA A 207 5.29 -7.42 6.81
C ALA A 207 5.55 -6.09 6.11
N GLN A 208 5.59 -6.09 4.77
CA GLN A 208 5.76 -4.87 3.98
C GLN A 208 5.10 -5.00 2.61
N THR A 209 4.45 -3.93 2.14
CA THR A 209 3.97 -3.78 0.76
C THR A 209 4.40 -2.42 0.22
N ASP A 210 5.15 -2.43 -0.87
CA ASP A 210 5.51 -1.24 -1.63
C ASP A 210 4.80 -1.27 -2.98
N VAL A 211 4.23 -0.14 -3.41
CA VAL A 211 3.59 -0.02 -4.73
C VAL A 211 4.09 1.23 -5.43
N ASP A 212 4.57 1.06 -6.67
CA ASP A 212 4.88 2.15 -7.59
C ASP A 212 3.79 2.29 -8.65
N TYR A 213 3.18 3.46 -8.74
CA TYR A 213 2.18 3.82 -9.73
C TYR A 213 2.88 4.55 -10.88
N LYS A 214 2.96 3.91 -12.05
CA LYS A 214 3.64 4.49 -13.22
C LYS A 214 2.68 5.20 -14.14
N ARG A 215 1.50 4.60 -14.37
CA ARG A 215 0.44 5.10 -15.24
C ARG A 215 -0.92 4.65 -14.71
N PRO A 216 -1.98 5.44 -14.92
CA PRO A 216 -3.31 5.06 -14.47
C PRO A 216 -3.79 3.81 -15.20
N ILE A 217 -4.41 2.89 -14.46
CA ILE A 217 -5.26 1.82 -14.98
C ILE A 217 -6.66 2.41 -15.21
N LEU A 218 -7.25 2.15 -16.37
CA LEU A 218 -8.57 2.65 -16.77
C LEU A 218 -9.61 1.53 -16.80
N PHE A 219 -10.89 1.88 -16.62
CA PHE A 219 -11.99 0.94 -16.81
C PHE A 219 -12.06 0.46 -18.26
N ARG A 220 -12.00 -0.86 -18.47
CA ARG A 220 -12.29 -1.50 -19.76
C ARG A 220 -12.74 -2.96 -19.56
N PRO A 221 -13.42 -3.58 -20.54
CA PRO A 221 -13.81 -4.99 -20.47
C PRO A 221 -12.62 -5.95 -20.45
N GLU A 222 -11.55 -5.65 -21.20
CA GLU A 222 -10.38 -6.53 -21.32
C GLU A 222 -9.51 -6.46 -20.07
N PRO A 223 -9.06 -7.60 -19.53
CA PRO A 223 -8.18 -7.58 -18.37
C PRO A 223 -6.82 -6.92 -18.67
N TYR A 224 -6.16 -6.48 -17.62
CA TYR A 224 -4.75 -6.13 -17.63
C TYR A 224 -3.91 -7.34 -17.20
N ASP A 225 -2.70 -7.46 -17.74
CA ASP A 225 -1.80 -8.57 -17.45
C ASP A 225 -1.00 -8.27 -16.17
N CYS A 226 -1.23 -9.05 -15.11
CA CYS A 226 -0.39 -9.02 -13.92
C CYS A 226 0.53 -10.24 -13.90
N ARG A 227 1.84 -9.98 -13.72
CA ARG A 227 2.85 -11.02 -13.51
C ARG A 227 3.39 -10.92 -12.10
N THR A 228 3.38 -12.02 -11.36
CA THR A 228 3.90 -12.13 -10.00
C THR A 228 4.91 -13.27 -9.89
N TRP A 229 6.03 -13.02 -9.23
CA TRP A 229 7.08 -14.02 -9.01
C TRP A 229 7.76 -13.84 -7.65
N VAL A 230 8.45 -14.88 -7.18
CA VAL A 230 9.32 -14.78 -5.99
C VAL A 230 10.69 -14.27 -6.42
N SER A 231 11.13 -13.14 -5.88
CA SER A 231 12.44 -12.55 -6.20
C SER A 231 13.53 -12.92 -5.18
N ARG A 232 13.14 -13.26 -3.95
CA ARG A 232 14.07 -13.64 -2.88
C ARG A 232 13.40 -14.52 -1.83
N ILE A 233 14.16 -15.48 -1.30
CA ILE A 233 13.80 -16.23 -0.09
C ILE A 233 14.88 -16.03 0.96
N GLY A 234 14.48 -15.50 2.13
CA GLY A 234 15.32 -15.34 3.31
C GLY A 234 15.30 -16.59 4.20
N SER A 235 15.67 -16.44 5.47
CA SER A 235 15.55 -17.50 6.47
C SER A 235 14.08 -17.74 6.84
N THR A 236 13.36 -16.67 7.19
CA THR A 236 11.95 -16.68 7.63
C THR A 236 11.01 -15.85 6.72
N SER A 237 11.54 -15.27 5.65
CA SER A 237 10.79 -14.34 4.78
C SER A 237 10.87 -14.70 3.30
N VAL A 238 9.88 -14.25 2.55
CA VAL A 238 9.76 -14.40 1.10
C VAL A 238 9.43 -13.03 0.51
N VAL A 239 10.12 -12.66 -0.56
CA VAL A 239 9.85 -11.42 -1.31
C VAL A 239 9.18 -11.78 -2.62
N PHE A 240 8.01 -11.22 -2.83
CA PHE A 240 7.26 -11.29 -4.08
C PHE A 240 7.41 -9.95 -4.81
N GLU A 241 7.57 -10.02 -6.12
CA GLU A 241 7.54 -8.88 -7.00
C GLU A 241 6.36 -9.06 -7.95
N SER A 242 5.75 -7.96 -8.37
CA SER A 242 4.63 -7.98 -9.30
C SER A 242 4.68 -6.80 -10.25
N VAL A 243 4.17 -7.00 -11.46
CA VAL A 243 4.02 -5.93 -12.44
C VAL A 243 2.66 -6.05 -13.13
N VAL A 244 1.93 -4.95 -13.21
CA VAL A 244 0.74 -4.83 -14.07
C VAL A 244 1.15 -4.15 -15.36
N ARG A 245 0.79 -4.75 -16.49
CA ARG A 245 1.14 -4.32 -17.84
C ARG A 245 -0.07 -4.24 -18.76
N ASP A 246 0.07 -3.40 -19.79
CA ASP A 246 -0.79 -3.38 -20.96
C ASP A 246 0.09 -3.42 -22.21
N GLY A 247 0.22 -4.61 -22.83
CA GLY A 247 1.29 -4.88 -23.78
C GLY A 247 2.67 -4.64 -23.16
N ASP A 248 3.51 -3.84 -23.82
CA ASP A 248 4.86 -3.50 -23.33
C ASP A 248 4.85 -2.41 -22.24
N GLN A 249 3.70 -1.80 -21.97
CA GLN A 249 3.61 -0.67 -21.04
C GLN A 249 3.44 -1.15 -19.60
N VAL A 250 4.40 -0.81 -18.74
CA VAL A 250 4.26 -1.01 -17.28
C VAL A 250 3.35 0.07 -16.68
N LEU A 251 2.28 -0.36 -16.02
CA LEU A 251 1.31 0.51 -15.37
C LEU A 251 1.59 0.65 -13.88
N ALA A 252 1.90 -0.45 -13.19
CA ALA A 252 2.27 -0.45 -11.78
C ALA A 252 3.23 -1.59 -11.46
N ARG A 253 3.97 -1.43 -10.36
CA ARG A 253 4.81 -2.48 -9.77
C ARG A 253 4.54 -2.59 -8.29
N ALA A 254 4.67 -3.79 -7.75
CA ALA A 254 4.62 -4.00 -6.31
C ALA A 254 5.73 -4.93 -5.83
N ARG A 255 6.17 -4.67 -4.61
CA ARG A 255 7.08 -5.52 -3.86
C ARG A 255 6.44 -5.85 -2.52
N VAL A 256 6.27 -7.13 -2.23
CA VAL A 256 5.64 -7.62 -1.01
C VAL A 256 6.60 -8.51 -0.24
N VAL A 257 6.82 -8.22 1.04
CA VAL A 257 7.59 -9.07 1.95
C VAL A 257 6.61 -9.83 2.84
N GLY A 258 6.56 -11.13 2.68
CA GLY A 258 5.86 -12.04 3.58
C GLY A 258 6.83 -12.66 4.58
N VAL A 259 6.37 -12.86 5.82
CA VAL A 259 7.10 -13.59 6.87
C VAL A 259 6.31 -14.85 7.20
N CYS A 260 6.99 -15.99 7.22
CA CYS A 260 6.42 -17.24 7.68
C CYS A 260 6.27 -17.18 9.21
N MET A 261 5.03 -17.30 9.68
CA MET A 261 4.68 -17.28 11.08
C MET A 261 4.13 -18.64 11.47
N ASP A 262 4.65 -19.21 12.54
CA ASP A 262 4.17 -20.46 13.12
C ASP A 262 2.74 -20.28 13.66
N ASN A 263 1.83 -21.19 13.29
CA ASN A 263 0.41 -21.07 13.60
C ASN A 263 0.09 -21.19 15.10
N GLU A 264 0.89 -21.96 15.84
CA GLU A 264 0.64 -22.22 17.27
C GLU A 264 1.24 -21.13 18.15
N THR A 265 2.46 -20.70 17.81
CA THR A 265 3.25 -19.78 18.65
C THR A 265 3.14 -18.32 18.22
N GLY A 266 2.70 -18.05 16.99
CA GLY A 266 2.67 -16.70 16.42
C GLY A 266 4.06 -16.09 16.24
N ARG A 267 5.12 -16.91 16.16
CA ARG A 267 6.51 -16.45 16.01
C ARG A 267 7.03 -16.68 14.58
N PRO A 268 8.00 -15.88 14.11
CA PRO A 268 8.67 -16.16 12.84
C PRO A 268 9.29 -17.55 12.81
N THR A 269 9.02 -18.32 11.77
CA THR A 269 9.52 -19.68 11.56
C THR A 269 10.27 -19.77 10.23
N PRO A 270 11.25 -20.69 10.07
CA PRO A 270 11.95 -20.84 8.80
C PRO A 270 11.01 -21.09 7.63
N VAL A 271 11.31 -20.51 6.45
CA VAL A 271 10.60 -20.82 5.22
C VAL A 271 10.80 -22.30 4.91
N PRO A 272 9.73 -23.11 4.79
CA PRO A 272 9.83 -24.55 4.57
C PRO A 272 10.57 -24.90 3.28
N ASP A 273 11.28 -26.04 3.28
CA ASP A 273 12.03 -26.50 2.11
C ASP A 273 11.12 -26.80 0.91
N THR A 274 9.89 -27.25 1.17
CA THR A 274 8.85 -27.41 0.13
C THR A 274 8.56 -26.10 -0.58
N PHE A 275 8.47 -24.99 0.16
CA PHE A 275 8.29 -23.65 -0.40
C PHE A 275 9.52 -23.22 -1.20
N ARG A 276 10.74 -23.53 -0.72
CA ARG A 276 11.99 -23.20 -1.42
C ARG A 276 12.13 -23.92 -2.75
N ALA A 277 11.87 -25.22 -2.80
CA ALA A 277 11.99 -26.03 -4.00
C ALA A 277 11.03 -25.57 -5.11
N ALA A 278 9.80 -25.20 -4.75
CA ALA A 278 8.78 -24.69 -5.67
C ALA A 278 9.03 -23.25 -6.17
N ALA A 279 10.05 -22.55 -5.66
CA ALA A 279 10.40 -21.20 -6.11
C ALA A 279 11.58 -21.16 -7.08
N THR A 280 12.32 -22.27 -7.19
CA THR A 280 13.51 -22.40 -8.05
C THR A 280 13.25 -23.16 -9.35
N GLY A 281 12.05 -23.73 -9.52
CA GLY A 281 11.60 -24.42 -10.73
C GLY A 281 10.54 -23.61 -11.47
#